data_AF-A0A6G0I3H8-F1
#
_entry.id   AF-A0A6G0I3H8-F1
#
_cell.length_a   1.000
_cell.length_b   1.000
_cell.length_c   1.000
_cell.angle_alpha   90.00
_cell.angle_beta   90.00
_cell.angle_gamma   90.00
#
_symmetry.space_group_name_H-M   'P 1'
#
loop_
_entity.id
_entity.type
_entity.pdbx_description
1 polymer ?
#
loop_
_entity_poly.entity_id
_entity_poly.type
_entity_poly.pdbx_seq_one_letter_code
_entity_poly.pdbx_strand_id
1 'polypeptide(L)'
;MHAGQKSSLFLGGAGVPQHGPPPQRHPQADNENTQEGDTYTVKIQIQLMAQCNDRGGRGGRGGRGRRGRRGNRGEEDRDVCISKSMSYVLRHGANHMGLQMGSDGYLFVEDLLAHPQFRSYSLEDVERVVATNDKQRFKLRPHPEDGRLQIRASQGHTVQVIDLELKPVLAGSPDCPAEAVHGSYLRNWSSIQQHGLSRMKRTHIHLAPGLPGEDGVISGMRKDCDLAVYIDVPKALADGIEFFWSENGVLLTAGNAEGKLLPKYFSRALRLRPTRSILPLQ
;
A
#
# COMPACT_ATOMS: atom_id res chain seq x y z
N MET A 1 35.00 3.14 82.37
CA MET A 1 33.98 3.62 81.41
C MET A 1 34.70 4.13 80.18
N HIS A 2 34.43 3.44 79.05
CA HIS A 2 34.64 3.73 77.62
C HIS A 2 35.83 4.56 77.08
N ALA A 3 36.54 3.87 76.17
CA ALA A 3 37.60 4.26 75.23
C ALA A 3 37.23 5.49 74.36
N GLY A 4 38.18 6.33 73.94
CA GLY A 4 39.13 6.12 72.81
C GLY A 4 38.45 6.56 71.50
N GLN A 5 39.01 7.31 70.55
CA GLN A 5 40.38 7.53 70.08
C GLN A 5 40.43 8.81 69.20
N LYS A 6 41.66 9.25 68.94
CA LYS A 6 42.10 10.40 68.13
C LYS A 6 41.72 10.29 66.64
N SER A 7 41.58 11.44 65.97
CA SER A 7 41.64 11.56 64.50
C SER A 7 42.63 12.65 64.11
N SER A 8 43.65 12.27 63.34
CA SER A 8 44.72 13.10 62.80
C SER A 8 44.38 13.49 61.35
N LEU A 9 44.53 14.77 61.04
CA LEU A 9 44.52 15.35 59.69
C LEU A 9 45.82 15.01 58.95
N PHE A 10 45.74 14.65 57.67
CA PHE A 10 46.76 14.99 56.66
C PHE A 10 46.17 14.92 55.23
N LEU A 11 46.78 15.72 54.37
CA LEU A 11 46.37 16.22 53.04
C LEU A 11 46.41 15.16 51.91
N GLY A 12 45.66 15.41 50.83
CA GLY A 12 45.99 14.85 49.51
C GLY A 12 44.96 15.02 48.39
N GLY A 13 45.35 15.72 47.32
CA GLY A 13 45.05 15.29 45.95
C GLY A 13 43.89 15.98 45.20
N ALA A 14 44.23 16.97 44.38
CA ALA A 14 43.37 17.47 43.30
C ALA A 14 43.26 16.42 42.18
N GLY A 15 42.04 16.01 41.85
CA GLY A 15 41.74 15.08 40.77
C GLY A 15 41.59 15.78 39.41
N VAL A 16 42.35 15.30 38.43
CA VAL A 16 42.26 15.66 37.00
C VAL A 16 41.11 14.87 36.35
N PRO A 17 40.24 15.48 35.52
CA PRO A 17 39.22 14.73 34.80
C PRO A 17 39.85 14.04 33.57
N GLN A 18 39.65 12.73 33.43
CA GLN A 18 40.05 11.98 32.24
C GLN A 18 39.04 12.20 31.11
N HIS A 19 39.51 12.74 29.98
CA HIS A 19 38.79 12.74 28.71
C HIS A 19 38.84 11.35 28.07
N GLY A 20 37.69 10.72 27.88
CA GLY A 20 37.56 9.52 27.04
C GLY A 20 37.76 9.85 25.55
N PRO A 21 38.18 8.87 24.73
CA PRO A 21 38.40 9.10 23.30
C PRO A 21 37.08 9.38 22.56
N PRO A 22 37.09 10.19 21.49
CA PRO A 22 35.90 10.52 20.73
C PRO A 22 35.38 9.28 19.97
N PRO A 23 34.06 9.16 19.75
CA PRO A 23 33.49 8.05 19.00
C PRO A 23 33.98 8.08 17.55
N GLN A 24 34.41 6.91 17.06
CA GLN A 24 34.79 6.71 15.66
C GLN A 24 33.57 6.94 14.76
N ARG A 25 33.69 7.88 13.82
CA ARG A 25 32.71 8.08 12.76
C ARG A 25 32.77 6.88 11.82
N HIS A 26 31.71 6.07 11.82
CA HIS A 26 31.46 5.16 10.71
C HIS A 26 31.18 5.99 9.45
N PRO A 27 31.76 5.65 8.29
CA PRO A 27 31.46 6.34 7.04
C PRO A 27 29.99 6.10 6.70
N GLN A 28 29.22 7.19 6.59
CA GLN A 28 27.93 7.15 5.90
C GLN A 28 28.21 6.71 4.47
N ALA A 29 27.68 5.55 4.10
CA ALA A 29 27.57 5.18 2.70
C ALA A 29 26.54 6.12 2.08
N ASP A 30 27.03 7.10 1.34
CA ASP A 30 26.21 7.96 0.48
C ASP A 30 25.50 7.06 -0.54
N ASN A 31 24.21 6.80 -0.27
CA ASN A 31 23.36 6.01 -1.13
C ASN A 31 22.78 6.91 -2.24
N GLU A 32 23.65 7.45 -3.08
CA GLU A 32 23.28 8.32 -4.22
C GLU A 32 22.62 7.55 -5.39
N ASN A 33 22.38 6.24 -5.29
CA ASN A 33 21.89 5.44 -6.41
C ASN A 33 20.36 5.19 -6.44
N THR A 34 19.58 5.94 -5.64
CA THR A 34 18.13 5.67 -5.49
C THR A 34 17.26 6.44 -6.49
N GLN A 35 17.74 7.54 -7.09
CA GLN A 35 16.96 8.37 -8.01
C GLN A 35 16.85 7.80 -9.43
N GLU A 36 17.90 7.13 -9.93
CA GLU A 36 17.86 6.53 -11.27
C GLU A 36 16.88 5.34 -11.31
N GLY A 37 16.91 4.43 -10.34
CA GLY A 37 16.01 3.26 -10.31
C GLY A 37 14.51 3.60 -10.26
N ASP A 38 14.16 4.70 -9.59
CA ASP A 38 12.78 5.18 -9.50
C ASP A 38 12.31 5.83 -10.81
N THR A 39 13.18 6.58 -11.51
CA THR A 39 12.85 7.08 -12.86
C THR A 39 12.74 5.96 -13.89
N TYR A 40 13.55 4.90 -13.82
CA TYR A 40 13.43 3.74 -14.72
C TYR A 40 12.12 2.97 -14.51
N THR A 41 11.72 2.73 -13.26
CA THR A 41 10.46 2.02 -12.95
C THR A 41 9.23 2.83 -13.37
N VAL A 42 9.27 4.15 -13.14
CA VAL A 42 8.23 5.09 -13.59
C VAL A 42 8.17 5.14 -15.12
N LYS A 43 9.32 5.22 -15.81
CA LYS A 43 9.38 5.16 -17.28
C LYS A 43 8.81 3.85 -17.82
N ILE A 44 9.11 2.70 -17.21
CA ILE A 44 8.57 1.39 -17.61
C ILE A 44 7.06 1.32 -17.41
N GLN A 45 6.54 1.86 -16.29
CA GLN A 45 5.10 1.89 -16.05
C GLN A 45 4.37 2.86 -16.98
N ILE A 46 4.93 4.04 -17.24
CA ILE A 46 4.41 4.97 -18.25
C ILE A 46 4.45 4.31 -19.64
N GLN A 47 5.53 3.60 -20.00
CA GLN A 47 5.67 2.87 -21.27
C GLN A 47 4.64 1.73 -21.40
N LEU A 48 4.40 0.98 -20.33
CA LEU A 48 3.40 -0.09 -20.28
C LEU A 48 1.96 0.47 -20.40
N MET A 49 1.71 1.66 -19.86
CA MET A 49 0.41 2.34 -19.99
C MET A 49 0.24 2.93 -21.40
N ALA A 50 1.30 3.45 -22.02
CA ALA A 50 1.27 3.94 -23.40
C ALA A 50 0.98 2.81 -24.41
N GLN A 51 1.48 1.60 -24.17
CA GLN A 51 1.20 0.41 -24.99
C GLN A 51 -0.27 -0.03 -24.98
N CYS A 52 -1.05 0.37 -23.97
CA CYS A 52 -2.49 0.14 -23.92
C CYS A 52 -3.25 1.10 -24.85
N ASN A 53 -2.71 2.30 -25.09
CA ASN A 53 -3.33 3.32 -25.94
C ASN A 53 -3.14 3.00 -27.44
N ASP A 54 -2.04 2.33 -27.81
CA ASP A 54 -1.66 2.04 -29.20
C ASP A 54 -2.45 0.85 -29.82
N ARG A 55 -3.03 -0.03 -28.99
CA ARG A 55 -3.77 -1.21 -29.47
C ARG A 55 -5.17 -0.89 -30.00
N GLY A 56 -5.67 0.33 -29.81
CA GLY A 56 -6.97 0.78 -30.29
C GLY A 56 -6.99 1.27 -31.75
N GLY A 57 -5.83 1.34 -32.42
CA GLY A 57 -5.67 2.14 -33.64
C GLY A 57 -5.01 1.45 -34.83
N ARG A 58 -5.35 0.20 -35.18
CA ARG A 58 -5.03 -0.35 -36.52
C ARG A 58 -6.18 -1.13 -37.12
N GLY A 59 -7.05 -0.42 -37.83
CA GLY A 59 -8.04 -1.01 -38.74
C GLY A 59 -7.36 -1.63 -39.96
N GLY A 60 -7.12 -2.94 -39.93
CA GLY A 60 -6.67 -3.74 -41.08
C GLY A 60 -7.84 -4.52 -41.69
N ARG A 61 -8.12 -4.25 -42.97
CA ARG A 61 -9.13 -4.93 -43.80
C ARG A 61 -8.91 -6.45 -43.86
N GLY A 62 -10.00 -7.21 -43.75
CA GLY A 62 -10.09 -8.57 -44.32
C GLY A 62 -10.69 -9.63 -43.40
N GLY A 63 -11.80 -10.24 -43.84
CA GLY A 63 -12.30 -11.51 -43.28
C GLY A 63 -13.74 -11.48 -42.79
N ARG A 64 -14.69 -11.84 -43.66
CA ARG A 64 -16.08 -12.18 -43.28
C ARG A 64 -16.05 -13.43 -42.37
N GLY A 65 -16.57 -13.33 -41.15
CA GLY A 65 -16.81 -14.52 -40.32
C GLY A 65 -17.19 -14.23 -38.86
N ARG A 66 -18.41 -14.65 -38.49
CA ARG A 66 -18.99 -14.80 -37.12
C ARG A 66 -19.07 -13.54 -36.24
N ARG A 67 -20.23 -12.87 -36.31
CA ARG A 67 -20.73 -11.89 -35.34
C ARG A 67 -21.18 -12.60 -34.06
N GLY A 68 -20.84 -12.03 -32.90
CA GLY A 68 -21.46 -12.37 -31.61
C GLY A 68 -20.52 -12.81 -30.49
N ARG A 69 -19.45 -12.06 -30.19
CA ARG A 69 -18.78 -12.03 -28.85
C ARG A 69 -17.59 -11.06 -28.72
N ARG A 70 -17.17 -10.42 -29.83
CA ARG A 70 -15.89 -9.70 -29.90
C ARG A 70 -15.92 -8.26 -29.35
N GLY A 71 -17.09 -7.64 -29.23
CA GLY A 71 -17.22 -6.26 -28.74
C GLY A 71 -16.92 -6.14 -27.24
N ASN A 72 -17.49 -7.03 -26.42
CA ASN A 72 -17.40 -6.95 -24.95
C ASN A 72 -15.97 -7.10 -24.41
N ARG A 73 -15.16 -7.96 -25.04
CA ARG A 73 -13.76 -8.17 -24.60
C ARG A 73 -12.88 -6.95 -24.85
N GLY A 74 -13.11 -6.21 -25.94
CA GLY A 74 -12.32 -5.01 -26.24
C GLY A 74 -12.60 -3.87 -25.25
N GLU A 75 -13.86 -3.76 -24.82
CA GLU A 75 -14.31 -2.78 -23.82
C GLU A 75 -13.84 -3.14 -22.41
N GLU A 76 -13.94 -4.42 -22.00
CA GLU A 76 -13.34 -4.92 -20.75
C GLU A 76 -11.83 -4.67 -20.69
N ASP A 77 -11.11 -4.95 -21.78
CA ASP A 77 -9.67 -4.68 -21.85
C ASP A 77 -9.37 -3.18 -21.74
N ARG A 78 -10.20 -2.32 -22.37
CA ARG A 78 -10.07 -0.87 -22.31
C ARG A 78 -10.35 -0.32 -20.90
N ASP A 79 -11.36 -0.84 -20.22
CA ASP A 79 -11.71 -0.48 -18.84
C ASP A 79 -10.62 -0.92 -17.85
N VAL A 80 -10.01 -2.09 -18.07
CA VAL A 80 -8.84 -2.53 -17.30
C VAL A 80 -7.65 -1.58 -17.50
N CYS A 81 -7.44 -1.07 -18.71
CA CYS A 81 -6.35 -0.14 -19.02
C CYS A 81 -6.51 1.22 -18.34
N ILE A 82 -7.69 1.85 -18.46
CA ILE A 82 -7.96 3.12 -17.78
C ILE A 82 -7.95 2.93 -16.25
N SER A 83 -8.48 1.83 -15.72
CA SER A 83 -8.44 1.51 -14.29
C SER A 83 -7.01 1.39 -13.75
N LYS A 84 -6.09 0.76 -14.51
CA LYS A 84 -4.67 0.72 -14.15
C LYS A 84 -4.04 2.12 -14.21
N SER A 85 -4.32 2.88 -15.28
CA SER A 85 -3.79 4.24 -15.46
C SER A 85 -4.22 5.16 -14.32
N MET A 86 -5.52 5.21 -14.03
CA MET A 86 -6.08 5.96 -12.89
C MET A 86 -5.46 5.51 -11.57
N SER A 87 -5.33 4.19 -11.33
CA SER A 87 -4.68 3.68 -10.12
C SER A 87 -3.25 4.18 -9.96
N TYR A 88 -2.49 4.28 -11.04
CA TYR A 88 -1.12 4.80 -10.99
C TYR A 88 -1.10 6.30 -10.68
N VAL A 89 -1.85 7.10 -11.43
CA VAL A 89 -1.88 8.56 -11.27
C VAL A 89 -2.33 8.94 -9.86
N LEU A 90 -3.47 8.41 -9.43
CA LEU A 90 -4.11 8.76 -8.16
C LEU A 90 -3.33 8.28 -6.93
N ARG A 91 -2.38 7.35 -7.09
CA ARG A 91 -1.62 6.79 -5.95
C ARG A 91 -0.16 7.21 -5.92
N HIS A 92 0.43 7.48 -7.08
CA HIS A 92 1.89 7.61 -7.25
C HIS A 92 2.27 8.74 -8.22
N GLY A 93 1.54 8.85 -9.34
CA GLY A 93 2.02 9.55 -10.53
C GLY A 93 1.58 11.00 -10.69
N ALA A 94 0.62 11.50 -9.91
CA ALA A 94 0.01 12.82 -10.13
C ALA A 94 1.06 13.94 -10.32
N ASN A 95 1.96 14.11 -9.35
CA ASN A 95 3.02 15.14 -9.41
C ASN A 95 3.97 14.95 -10.60
N HIS A 96 4.33 13.71 -10.92
CA HIS A 96 5.21 13.40 -12.06
C HIS A 96 4.56 13.72 -13.41
N MET A 97 3.23 13.73 -13.45
CA MET A 97 2.43 14.05 -14.63
C MET A 97 1.97 15.51 -14.66
N GLY A 98 2.47 16.34 -13.73
CA GLY A 98 2.07 17.75 -13.61
C GLY A 98 0.62 17.95 -13.17
N LEU A 99 -0.05 16.91 -12.70
CA LEU A 99 -1.42 16.97 -12.21
C LEU A 99 -1.41 17.44 -10.75
N GLN A 100 -2.21 18.45 -10.44
CA GLN A 100 -2.38 18.95 -9.09
C GLN A 100 -3.38 18.08 -8.35
N MET A 101 -2.91 17.46 -7.26
CA MET A 101 -3.75 16.67 -6.37
C MET A 101 -3.88 17.38 -5.04
N GLY A 102 -5.10 17.54 -4.55
CA GLY A 102 -5.39 18.10 -3.24
C GLY A 102 -4.79 17.27 -2.11
N SER A 103 -4.68 17.86 -0.93
CA SER A 103 -4.19 17.18 0.29
C SER A 103 -5.08 16.02 0.74
N ASP A 104 -6.34 16.01 0.29
CA ASP A 104 -7.34 14.96 0.48
C ASP A 104 -7.30 13.86 -0.60
N GLY A 105 -6.34 13.95 -1.53
CA GLY A 105 -6.09 12.98 -2.60
C GLY A 105 -6.99 13.14 -3.82
N TYR A 106 -7.84 14.16 -3.87
CA TYR A 106 -8.70 14.42 -5.03
C TYR A 106 -8.00 15.25 -6.10
N LEU A 107 -8.35 14.98 -7.37
CA LEU A 107 -8.01 15.80 -8.53
C LEU A 107 -9.22 15.94 -9.44
N PHE A 108 -9.29 17.03 -10.21
CA PHE A 108 -10.42 17.26 -11.12
C PHE A 108 -10.37 16.28 -12.30
N VAL A 109 -11.53 15.69 -12.63
CA VAL A 109 -11.64 14.73 -13.74
C VAL A 109 -11.32 15.40 -15.08
N GLU A 110 -11.64 16.68 -15.22
CA GLU A 110 -11.30 17.49 -16.39
C GLU A 110 -9.78 17.56 -16.61
N ASP A 111 -9.02 17.85 -15.55
CA ASP A 111 -7.55 17.92 -15.62
C ASP A 111 -6.95 16.55 -15.95
N LEU A 112 -7.52 15.48 -15.40
CA LEU A 112 -7.12 14.12 -15.71
C LEU A 112 -7.32 13.80 -17.19
N LEU A 113 -8.52 14.06 -17.73
CA LEU A 113 -8.89 13.76 -19.11
C LEU A 113 -8.19 14.68 -20.14
N ALA A 114 -7.80 15.89 -19.73
CA ALA A 114 -6.98 16.79 -20.54
C ALA A 114 -5.55 16.29 -20.73
N HIS A 115 -5.04 15.46 -19.81
CA HIS A 115 -3.68 14.92 -19.90
C HIS A 115 -3.52 13.98 -21.12
N PRO A 116 -2.43 14.06 -21.91
CA PRO A 116 -2.25 13.28 -23.14
C PRO A 116 -2.46 11.76 -23.00
N GLN A 117 -2.13 11.21 -21.82
CA GLN A 117 -2.31 9.78 -21.51
C GLN A 117 -3.78 9.36 -21.39
N PHE A 118 -4.69 10.28 -21.07
CA PHE A 118 -6.12 10.02 -20.88
C PHE A 118 -7.00 10.56 -22.00
N ARG A 119 -6.43 11.30 -22.96
CA ARG A 119 -7.16 11.99 -24.04
C ARG A 119 -8.05 11.08 -24.90
N SER A 120 -7.80 9.77 -24.91
CA SER A 120 -8.60 8.78 -25.63
C SER A 120 -9.82 8.28 -24.83
N TYR A 121 -9.98 8.69 -23.58
CA TYR A 121 -11.08 8.31 -22.68
C TYR A 121 -12.06 9.46 -22.49
N SER A 122 -13.34 9.13 -22.32
CA SER A 122 -14.40 10.08 -22.01
C SER A 122 -14.68 10.13 -20.50
N LEU A 123 -15.49 11.09 -20.07
CA LEU A 123 -16.05 11.12 -18.72
C LEU A 123 -16.87 9.84 -18.44
N GLU A 124 -17.69 9.41 -19.41
CA GLU A 124 -18.50 8.19 -19.29
C GLU A 124 -17.62 6.94 -19.05
N ASP A 125 -16.43 6.88 -19.64
CA ASP A 125 -15.48 5.79 -19.37
C ASP A 125 -15.01 5.80 -17.91
N VAL A 126 -14.71 6.99 -17.36
CA VAL A 126 -14.29 7.14 -15.96
C VAL A 126 -15.43 6.72 -15.03
N GLU A 127 -16.63 7.24 -15.25
CA GLU A 127 -17.82 6.92 -14.45
C GLU A 127 -18.13 5.42 -14.50
N ARG A 128 -18.09 4.81 -15.70
CA ARG A 128 -18.28 3.37 -15.86
C ARG A 128 -17.25 2.58 -15.07
N VAL A 129 -15.96 2.91 -15.18
CA VAL A 129 -14.88 2.18 -14.51
C VAL A 129 -14.92 2.35 -12.99
N VAL A 130 -15.40 3.48 -12.50
CA VAL A 130 -15.65 3.71 -11.07
C VAL A 130 -16.82 2.82 -10.61
N ALA A 131 -17.93 2.82 -11.35
CA ALA A 131 -19.12 2.05 -11.01
C ALA A 131 -18.93 0.52 -11.08
N THR A 132 -18.21 0.02 -12.08
CA THR A 132 -18.01 -1.44 -12.30
C THR A 132 -16.78 -1.98 -11.57
N ASN A 133 -16.11 -1.18 -10.74
CA ASN A 133 -14.94 -1.63 -10.02
C ASN A 133 -15.31 -2.57 -8.87
N ASP A 134 -15.11 -3.88 -9.03
CA ASP A 134 -15.32 -4.87 -7.96
C ASP A 134 -14.60 -4.53 -6.65
N LYS A 135 -13.49 -3.78 -6.73
CA LYS A 135 -12.67 -3.42 -5.56
C LYS A 135 -12.93 -1.99 -5.05
N GLN A 136 -13.90 -1.28 -5.63
CA GLN A 136 -14.28 0.08 -5.25
C GLN A 136 -13.04 0.99 -5.10
N ARG A 137 -12.15 0.94 -6.10
CA ARG A 137 -10.80 1.56 -6.05
C ARG A 137 -10.80 3.07 -6.09
N PHE A 138 -11.91 3.67 -6.52
CA PHE A 138 -12.01 5.08 -6.86
C PHE A 138 -13.28 5.66 -6.23
N LYS A 139 -13.24 6.95 -5.89
CA LYS A 139 -14.39 7.71 -5.43
C LYS A 139 -14.53 8.95 -6.30
N LEU A 140 -15.71 9.12 -6.88
CA LEU A 140 -16.12 10.35 -7.56
C LEU A 140 -16.95 11.19 -6.58
N ARG A 141 -16.73 12.50 -6.61
CA ARG A 141 -17.60 13.47 -5.92
C ARG A 141 -17.65 14.79 -6.68
N PRO A 142 -18.74 15.57 -6.58
CA PRO A 142 -18.70 16.98 -6.92
C PRO A 142 -17.84 17.73 -5.91
N HIS A 143 -17.06 18.69 -6.38
CA HIS A 143 -16.29 19.59 -5.54
C HIS A 143 -17.27 20.50 -4.76
N PRO A 144 -17.07 20.75 -3.45
CA PRO A 144 -18.07 21.40 -2.60
C PRO A 144 -18.46 22.82 -3.01
N GLU A 145 -17.57 23.56 -3.66
CA GLU A 145 -17.78 24.99 -3.97
C GLU A 145 -18.37 25.23 -5.36
N ASP A 146 -17.85 24.55 -6.38
CA ASP A 146 -18.16 24.80 -7.79
C ASP A 146 -18.86 23.61 -8.48
N GLY A 147 -19.07 22.50 -7.77
CA GLY A 147 -19.73 21.31 -8.28
C GLY A 147 -18.92 20.50 -9.30
N ARG A 148 -17.69 20.92 -9.65
CA ARG A 148 -16.86 20.24 -10.64
C ARG A 148 -16.47 18.85 -10.17
N LEU A 149 -16.46 17.88 -11.08
CA LEU A 149 -16.26 16.49 -10.70
C LEU A 149 -14.79 16.22 -10.33
N GLN A 150 -14.59 15.60 -9.17
CA GLN A 150 -13.28 15.18 -8.68
C GLN A 150 -13.22 13.66 -8.49
N ILE A 151 -12.03 13.11 -8.69
CA ILE A 151 -11.73 11.69 -8.48
C ILE A 151 -10.56 11.53 -7.52
N ARG A 152 -10.64 10.53 -6.63
CA ARG A 152 -9.50 10.05 -5.83
C ARG A 152 -9.39 8.53 -5.89
N ALA A 153 -8.21 8.00 -5.55
CA ALA A 153 -8.11 6.60 -5.19
C ALA A 153 -8.62 6.39 -3.76
N SER A 154 -9.37 5.31 -3.52
CA SER A 154 -9.86 5.00 -2.19
C SER A 154 -8.73 4.59 -1.25
N GLN A 155 -7.66 3.96 -1.77
CA GLN A 155 -6.56 3.38 -1.00
C GLN A 155 -5.27 3.25 -1.82
N GLY A 156 -4.16 2.92 -1.14
CA GLY A 156 -2.89 2.50 -1.77
C GLY A 156 -1.95 3.62 -2.19
N HIS A 157 -2.11 4.82 -1.64
CA HIS A 157 -1.25 5.97 -1.88
C HIS A 157 0.19 5.72 -1.39
N THR A 158 1.18 6.18 -2.16
CA THR A 158 2.57 6.32 -1.69
C THR A 158 2.89 7.74 -1.23
N VAL A 159 2.01 8.69 -1.51
CA VAL A 159 2.06 10.07 -1.01
C VAL A 159 1.17 10.15 0.24
N GLN A 160 1.55 10.96 1.22
CA GLN A 160 0.69 11.22 2.38
C GLN A 160 -0.56 11.95 1.91
N VAL A 161 -1.71 11.32 2.10
CA VAL A 161 -3.04 11.93 1.92
C VAL A 161 -3.61 12.09 3.32
N ILE A 162 -3.94 13.33 3.70
CA ILE A 162 -4.30 13.69 5.08
C ILE A 162 -5.72 13.17 5.42
N ASP A 163 -6.58 12.99 4.41
CA ASP A 163 -8.01 12.74 4.60
C ASP A 163 -8.48 11.40 4.00
N LEU A 164 -7.74 10.33 4.29
CA LEU A 164 -8.31 8.99 4.16
C LEU A 164 -9.28 8.82 5.34
N GLU A 165 -10.57 8.79 5.06
CA GLU A 165 -11.63 8.49 6.02
C GLU A 165 -11.41 7.07 6.59
N LEU A 166 -10.58 6.98 7.63
CA LEU A 166 -10.14 5.75 8.27
C LEU A 166 -10.82 5.62 9.62
N LYS A 167 -11.64 4.58 9.79
CA LYS A 167 -12.28 4.28 11.06
C LYS A 167 -11.33 3.43 11.92
N PRO A 168 -10.92 3.88 13.11
CA PRO A 168 -10.06 3.08 13.98
C PRO A 168 -10.76 1.81 14.44
N VAL A 169 -9.99 0.72 14.54
CA VAL A 169 -10.43 -0.56 15.11
C VAL A 169 -10.05 -0.60 16.58
N LEU A 170 -11.03 -0.87 17.44
CA LEU A 170 -10.84 -0.91 18.89
C LEU A 170 -10.85 -2.36 19.38
N ALA A 171 -9.96 -2.70 20.31
CA ALA A 171 -9.94 -4.04 20.88
C ALA A 171 -11.29 -4.36 21.55
N GLY A 172 -11.87 -5.52 21.22
CA GLY A 172 -13.14 -5.99 21.78
C GLY A 172 -14.40 -5.36 21.16
N SER A 173 -14.27 -4.46 20.17
CA SER A 173 -15.44 -3.97 19.45
C SER A 173 -16.01 -5.03 18.48
N PRO A 174 -17.31 -4.98 18.14
CA PRO A 174 -17.92 -5.94 17.21
C PRO A 174 -17.30 -5.93 15.80
N ASP A 175 -16.67 -4.84 15.40
CA ASP A 175 -15.98 -4.66 14.13
C ASP A 175 -14.48 -4.97 14.19
N CYS A 176 -13.96 -5.42 15.35
CA CYS A 176 -12.61 -5.95 15.47
C CYS A 176 -12.57 -7.39 14.94
N PRO A 177 -11.88 -7.65 13.82
CA PRO A 177 -11.78 -9.01 13.30
C PRO A 177 -10.88 -9.86 14.21
N ALA A 178 -11.20 -11.15 14.36
CA ALA A 178 -10.34 -12.08 15.09
C ALA A 178 -9.05 -12.41 14.29
N GLU A 179 -9.19 -12.56 12.98
CA GLU A 179 -8.08 -12.73 12.05
C GLU A 179 -8.23 -11.80 10.84
N ALA A 180 -7.12 -11.41 10.24
CA ALA A 180 -7.09 -10.77 8.93
C ALA A 180 -6.02 -11.39 8.03
N VAL A 181 -6.19 -11.28 6.71
CA VAL A 181 -5.37 -12.01 5.73
C VAL A 181 -4.57 -11.08 4.85
N HIS A 182 -3.27 -11.32 4.76
CA HIS A 182 -2.40 -10.71 3.75
C HIS A 182 -2.12 -11.69 2.61
N GLY A 183 -2.49 -11.30 1.39
CA GLY A 183 -2.11 -12.03 0.18
C GLY A 183 -0.74 -11.60 -0.33
N SER A 184 0.14 -12.56 -0.55
CA SER A 184 1.48 -12.34 -1.11
C SER A 184 1.84 -13.47 -2.08
N TYR A 185 3.13 -13.60 -2.39
CA TYR A 185 3.66 -14.66 -3.24
C TYR A 185 4.62 -15.56 -2.47
N LEU A 186 4.63 -16.86 -2.73
CA LEU A 186 5.42 -17.86 -2.02
C LEU A 186 6.92 -17.58 -2.07
N ARG A 187 7.41 -16.97 -3.18
CA ARG A 187 8.80 -16.50 -3.30
C ARG A 187 9.22 -15.49 -2.23
N ASN A 188 8.25 -14.79 -1.62
CA ASN A 188 8.50 -13.82 -0.55
C ASN A 188 8.41 -14.46 0.85
N TRP A 189 8.03 -15.74 0.95
CA TRP A 189 7.72 -16.38 2.23
C TRP A 189 8.89 -16.35 3.20
N SER A 190 10.10 -16.70 2.76
CA SER A 190 11.28 -16.72 3.63
C SER A 190 11.54 -15.37 4.30
N SER A 191 11.41 -14.27 3.54
CA SER A 191 11.56 -12.92 4.09
C SER A 191 10.41 -12.56 5.04
N ILE A 192 9.17 -12.91 4.69
CA ILE A 192 8.00 -12.61 5.52
C ILE A 192 8.05 -13.38 6.83
N GLN A 193 8.45 -14.65 6.79
CA GLN A 193 8.57 -15.51 7.96
C GLN A 193 9.63 -14.97 8.94
N GLN A 194 10.75 -14.46 8.43
CA GLN A 194 11.85 -13.96 9.27
C GLN A 194 11.65 -12.51 9.76
N HIS A 195 11.09 -11.64 8.92
CA HIS A 195 11.08 -10.20 9.18
C HIS A 195 9.68 -9.59 9.33
N GLY A 196 8.64 -10.38 9.08
CA GLY A 196 7.26 -9.92 9.11
C GLY A 196 6.79 -9.31 7.79
N LEU A 197 5.58 -8.77 7.80
CA LEU A 197 5.03 -8.00 6.69
C LEU A 197 5.48 -6.55 6.81
N SER A 198 5.85 -5.92 5.70
CA SER A 198 6.23 -4.50 5.65
C SER A 198 5.26 -3.71 4.79
N ARG A 199 4.97 -2.47 5.18
CA ARG A 199 4.28 -1.50 4.32
C ARG A 199 5.09 -1.13 3.07
N MET A 200 6.39 -1.44 3.05
CA MET A 200 7.33 -1.06 1.99
C MET A 200 7.25 0.46 1.73
N LYS A 201 7.15 0.89 0.47
CA LYS A 201 6.97 2.32 0.11
C LYS A 201 5.54 2.85 0.35
N ARG A 202 4.59 2.04 0.82
CA ARG A 202 3.20 2.47 1.04
C ARG A 202 3.02 3.03 2.46
N THR A 203 1.91 3.74 2.66
CA THR A 203 1.52 4.25 3.99
C THR A 203 1.12 3.12 4.95
N HIS A 204 0.42 2.09 4.46
CA HIS A 204 -0.11 0.99 5.28
C HIS A 204 0.11 -0.41 4.66
N ILE A 205 0.24 -1.42 5.52
CA ILE A 205 0.02 -2.83 5.18
C ILE A 205 -1.48 -3.02 4.95
N HIS A 206 -1.83 -3.68 3.84
CA HIS A 206 -3.22 -3.94 3.47
C HIS A 206 -3.58 -5.38 3.79
N LEU A 207 -4.69 -5.55 4.49
CA LEU A 207 -5.24 -6.82 4.93
C LEU A 207 -6.68 -6.96 4.44
N ALA A 208 -7.08 -8.18 4.13
CA ALA A 208 -8.45 -8.53 3.79
C ALA A 208 -9.11 -9.25 4.97
N PRO A 209 -10.44 -9.14 5.16
CA PRO A 209 -11.15 -9.89 6.18
C PRO A 209 -11.17 -11.41 5.90
N GLY A 210 -10.88 -11.83 4.67
CA GLY A 210 -10.82 -13.25 4.29
C GLY A 210 -10.20 -13.47 2.90
N LEU A 211 -10.19 -14.72 2.45
CA LEU A 211 -9.67 -15.09 1.14
C LEU A 211 -10.64 -14.71 0.00
N PRO A 212 -10.14 -14.45 -1.22
CA PRO A 212 -11.01 -14.29 -2.38
C PRO A 212 -11.86 -15.55 -2.60
N GLY A 213 -13.18 -15.36 -2.75
CA GLY A 213 -14.13 -16.44 -3.04
C GLY A 213 -14.70 -17.15 -1.82
N GLU A 214 -14.34 -16.73 -0.60
CA GLU A 214 -15.12 -17.06 0.60
C GLU A 214 -16.42 -16.25 0.59
N ASP A 215 -17.54 -16.87 1.01
CA ASP A 215 -18.87 -16.27 0.92
C ASP A 215 -18.93 -14.93 1.67
N GLY A 216 -19.39 -13.88 0.98
CA GLY A 216 -19.52 -12.55 1.55
C GLY A 216 -18.23 -11.74 1.65
N VAL A 217 -17.08 -12.25 1.19
CA VAL A 217 -15.78 -11.57 1.31
C VAL A 217 -15.38 -10.86 0.01
N ILE A 218 -15.43 -9.52 0.00
CA ILE A 218 -14.80 -8.70 -1.05
C ILE A 218 -13.31 -8.55 -0.73
N SER A 219 -12.50 -9.53 -1.14
CA SER A 219 -11.06 -9.52 -0.84
C SER A 219 -10.28 -8.62 -1.81
N GLY A 220 -9.58 -7.63 -1.26
CA GLY A 220 -8.63 -6.79 -2.00
C GLY A 220 -7.42 -7.54 -2.57
N MET A 221 -7.19 -8.80 -2.15
CA MET A 221 -6.05 -9.63 -2.57
C MET A 221 -5.99 -9.79 -4.10
N ARG A 222 -4.78 -10.02 -4.61
CA ARG A 222 -4.62 -10.30 -6.04
C ARG A 222 -5.05 -11.74 -6.33
N LYS A 223 -5.75 -11.94 -7.44
CA LYS A 223 -6.28 -13.25 -7.85
C LYS A 223 -5.18 -14.28 -8.11
N ASP A 224 -3.94 -13.84 -8.36
CA ASP A 224 -2.76 -14.64 -8.64
C ASP A 224 -1.85 -14.87 -7.42
N CYS A 225 -2.21 -14.39 -6.22
CA CYS A 225 -1.48 -14.71 -4.99
C CYS A 225 -1.49 -16.22 -4.72
N ASP A 226 -0.33 -16.78 -4.35
CA ASP A 226 -0.14 -18.19 -4.00
C ASP A 226 0.27 -18.37 -2.53
N LEU A 227 0.28 -17.28 -1.75
CA LEU A 227 0.53 -17.25 -0.31
C LEU A 227 -0.53 -16.40 0.40
N ALA A 228 -1.05 -16.90 1.53
CA ALA A 228 -1.88 -16.16 2.48
C ALA A 228 -1.27 -16.23 3.88
N VAL A 229 -1.07 -15.08 4.50
CA VAL A 229 -0.58 -14.96 5.88
C VAL A 229 -1.71 -14.40 6.73
N TYR A 230 -2.08 -15.14 7.77
CA TYR A 230 -3.15 -14.76 8.70
C TYR A 230 -2.55 -14.07 9.91
N ILE A 231 -3.19 -12.98 10.32
CA ILE A 231 -2.74 -12.08 11.36
C ILE A 231 -3.76 -12.14 12.51
N ASP A 232 -3.26 -12.40 13.71
CA ASP A 232 -4.00 -12.24 14.96
C ASP A 232 -4.10 -10.74 15.29
N VAL A 233 -5.23 -10.15 14.93
CA VAL A 233 -5.47 -8.69 15.08
C VAL A 233 -5.62 -8.30 16.55
N PRO A 234 -6.37 -9.02 17.40
CA PRO A 234 -6.44 -8.73 18.83
C PRO A 234 -5.07 -8.73 19.52
N LYS A 235 -4.19 -9.70 19.19
CA LYS A 235 -2.84 -9.74 19.74
C LYS A 235 -1.99 -8.55 19.31
N ALA A 236 -2.10 -8.13 18.05
CA ALA A 236 -1.39 -6.95 17.55
C ALA A 236 -1.90 -5.65 18.18
N LEU A 237 -3.22 -5.50 18.35
CA LEU A 237 -3.83 -4.36 19.05
C LEU A 237 -3.39 -4.28 20.52
N ALA A 238 -3.33 -5.42 21.22
CA ALA A 238 -2.88 -5.48 22.62
C ALA A 238 -1.41 -5.02 22.78
N ASP A 239 -0.59 -5.23 21.76
CA ASP A 239 0.80 -4.76 21.69
C ASP A 239 0.94 -3.31 21.17
N GLY A 240 -0.18 -2.59 20.97
CA GLY A 240 -0.20 -1.20 20.54
C GLY A 240 -0.11 -0.97 19.03
N ILE A 241 -0.29 -2.01 18.20
CA ILE A 241 -0.38 -1.83 16.75
C ILE A 241 -1.79 -1.39 16.38
N GLU A 242 -1.90 -0.22 15.77
CA GLU A 242 -3.19 0.34 15.35
C GLU A 242 -3.67 -0.25 14.03
N PHE A 243 -4.99 -0.45 13.94
CA PHE A 243 -5.67 -0.87 12.73
C PHE A 243 -6.82 0.06 12.40
N PHE A 244 -7.10 0.19 11.11
CA PHE A 244 -8.15 1.06 10.60
C PHE A 244 -8.94 0.35 9.49
N TRP A 245 -10.26 0.53 9.51
CA TRP A 245 -11.11 0.21 8.39
C TRP A 245 -11.16 1.39 7.42
N SER A 246 -10.87 1.12 6.15
CA SER A 246 -11.23 2.02 5.07
C SER A 246 -12.73 1.95 4.77
N GLU A 247 -13.26 2.99 4.12
CA GLU A 247 -14.64 3.02 3.59
C GLU A 247 -15.00 1.79 2.72
N ASN A 248 -14.05 1.22 1.97
CA ASN A 248 -14.29 0.05 1.12
C ASN A 248 -13.96 -1.30 1.79
N GLY A 249 -13.94 -1.36 3.14
CA GLY A 249 -13.83 -2.62 3.88
C GLY A 249 -12.44 -3.28 3.83
N VAL A 250 -11.38 -2.55 3.48
CA VAL A 250 -9.99 -2.98 3.63
C VAL A 250 -9.50 -2.65 5.03
N LEU A 251 -8.86 -3.62 5.67
CA LEU A 251 -8.21 -3.41 6.97
C LEU A 251 -6.77 -2.95 6.73
N LEU A 252 -6.36 -1.89 7.42
CA LEU A 252 -5.09 -1.19 7.22
C LEU A 252 -4.35 -1.07 8.53
N THR A 253 -3.03 -1.19 8.51
CA THR A 253 -2.18 -0.86 9.65
C THR A 253 -0.88 -0.25 9.16
N ALA A 254 -0.36 0.74 9.88
CA ALA A 254 0.97 1.28 9.59
C ALA A 254 2.07 0.26 9.94
N GLY A 255 1.75 -0.73 10.78
CA GLY A 255 2.72 -1.57 11.46
C GLY A 255 3.35 -0.84 12.64
N ASN A 256 4.45 -1.39 13.15
CA ASN A 256 5.24 -0.79 14.22
C ASN A 256 6.03 0.46 13.74
N ALA A 257 6.94 0.98 14.56
CA ALA A 257 7.80 2.12 14.22
C ALA A 257 8.65 1.91 12.94
N GLU A 258 8.94 0.67 12.56
CA GLU A 258 9.65 0.31 11.31
C GLU A 258 8.69 0.07 10.12
N GLY A 259 7.39 0.25 10.31
CA GLY A 259 6.37 -0.03 9.32
C GLY A 259 6.12 -1.53 9.09
N LYS A 260 6.29 -2.35 10.13
CA LYS A 260 6.18 -3.81 10.05
C LYS A 260 5.14 -4.42 10.97
N LEU A 261 4.50 -5.50 10.52
CA LEU A 261 3.83 -6.47 11.37
C LEU A 261 4.75 -7.67 11.55
N LEU A 262 5.25 -7.87 12.78
CA LEU A 262 6.21 -8.92 13.10
C LEU A 262 5.61 -10.33 13.03
N PRO A 263 6.43 -11.37 12.79
CA PRO A 263 5.96 -12.76 12.69
C PRO A 263 5.22 -13.27 13.92
N LYS A 264 5.48 -12.70 15.11
CA LYS A 264 4.76 -13.07 16.35
C LYS A 264 3.24 -12.83 16.30
N TYR A 265 2.76 -12.03 15.35
CA TYR A 265 1.33 -11.80 15.11
C TYR A 265 0.75 -12.73 14.07
N PHE A 266 1.54 -13.62 13.46
CA PHE A 266 1.03 -14.57 12.49
C PHE A 266 0.35 -15.72 13.24
N SER A 267 -0.92 -15.96 12.95
CA SER A 267 -1.68 -17.09 13.48
C SER A 267 -1.44 -18.35 12.65
N ARG A 268 -1.29 -18.19 11.33
CA ARG A 268 -0.94 -19.26 10.37
C ARG A 268 -0.56 -18.69 9.01
N ALA A 269 0.13 -19.51 8.21
CA ALA A 269 0.43 -19.21 6.81
C ALA A 269 0.05 -20.38 5.91
N LEU A 270 -0.49 -20.07 4.73
CA LEU A 270 -0.96 -21.04 3.76
C LEU A 270 -0.32 -20.79 2.39
N ARG A 271 0.25 -21.84 1.80
CA ARG A 271 0.38 -21.93 0.35
C ARG A 271 -1.01 -22.15 -0.23
N LEU A 272 -1.42 -21.35 -1.21
CA LEU A 272 -2.75 -21.43 -1.83
C LEU A 272 -2.75 -22.29 -3.10
N ARG A 273 -1.62 -22.39 -3.81
CA ARG A 273 -1.49 -23.10 -5.09
C ARG A 273 -0.12 -23.79 -5.25
N PRO A 274 -0.02 -24.89 -6.03
CA PRO A 274 -1.12 -25.57 -6.73
C PRO A 274 -2.01 -26.36 -5.76
N THR A 275 -1.45 -26.82 -4.65
CA THR A 275 -2.18 -27.50 -3.57
C THR A 275 -2.11 -26.64 -2.32
N ARG A 276 -3.24 -26.52 -1.61
CA ARG A 276 -3.33 -25.78 -0.36
C ARG A 276 -2.56 -26.54 0.73
N SER A 277 -1.61 -25.88 1.38
CA SER A 277 -0.84 -26.48 2.48
C SER A 277 -0.47 -25.45 3.53
N ILE A 278 -0.37 -25.89 4.78
CA ILE A 278 0.11 -25.05 5.88
C ILE A 278 1.62 -24.87 5.74
N LEU A 279 2.10 -23.66 5.97
CA LEU A 279 3.51 -23.33 6.07
C LEU A 279 3.88 -23.15 7.55
N PRO A 280 5.06 -23.64 7.98
CA PRO A 280 5.49 -23.53 9.37
C PRO A 280 5.72 -22.07 9.73
N LEU A 281 5.25 -21.65 10.91
CA LEU A 281 5.67 -20.37 11.50
C LEU A 281 7.02 -20.56 12.22
N GLN A 282 7.70 -19.45 12.52
CA GLN A 282 8.90 -19.44 13.37
C GLN A 282 8.52 -19.37 14.84
#